data_AF-A0A3M1CCF9-F1
#
_entry.id   AF-A0A3M1CCF9-F1
#
_cell.length_a   1.000
_cell.length_b   1.000
_cell.length_c   1.000
_cell.angle_alpha   90.00
_cell.angle_beta   90.00
_cell.angle_gamma   90.00
#
_symmetry.space_group_name_H-M   'P 1'
#
loop_
_entity.id
_entity.type
_entity.pdbx_description
1 polymer ?
#
loop_
_entity_poly.entity_id
_entity_poly.type
_entity_poly.pdbx_seq_one_letter_code
_entity_poly.pdbx_strand_id
1 'polypeptide(L)' 'MIKSQRANYKIAMRKNLFYLTFDYQIILNPGYNRDRRGPVHVLSVRTHVRI' A
#
# COMPACT_ATOMS: atom_id res chain seq x y z
N MET A 1 -18.55 -3.73 6.61
CA MET A 1 -17.40 -4.44 6.00
C MET A 1 -16.54 -3.41 5.25
N ILE A 2 -15.27 -3.24 5.65
CA ILE A 2 -14.30 -2.39 4.93
C ILE A 2 -13.86 -3.17 3.68
N LYS A 3 -13.91 -2.54 2.50
CA LYS A 3 -13.42 -3.16 1.25
C LYS A 3 -12.19 -2.40 0.78
N SER A 4 -11.16 -3.08 0.30
CA SER A 4 -9.97 -2.42 -0.24
C SER A 4 -9.46 -3.13 -1.49
N GLN A 5 -9.09 -2.36 -2.50
CA GLN A 5 -8.39 -2.85 -3.70
C GLN A 5 -6.94 -2.37 -3.63
N ARG A 6 -5.99 -3.24 -3.97
CA ARG A 6 -4.56 -2.95 -3.94
C ARG A 6 -3.91 -3.35 -5.26
N ALA A 7 -3.11 -2.44 -5.80
CA ALA A 7 -2.12 -2.75 -6.84
C ALA A 7 -0.72 -2.60 -6.23
N ASN A 8 0.19 -3.50 -6.59
CA ASN A 8 1.57 -3.43 -6.13
C ASN A 8 2.57 -3.77 -7.23
N TYR A 9 3.77 -3.23 -7.10
CA TYR A 9 4.88 -3.52 -7.98
C TYR A 9 6.17 -3.65 -7.16
N LYS A 10 6.91 -4.73 -7.37
CA LYS A 10 8.13 -5.05 -6.60
C LYS A 10 9.35 -5.04 -7.52
N ILE A 11 10.37 -4.31 -7.10
CA ILE A 11 11.65 -4.16 -7.78
C ILE A 11 12.74 -4.78 -6.91
N ALA A 12 13.52 -5.70 -7.50
CA ALA A 12 14.72 -6.23 -6.88
C ALA A 12 15.92 -5.34 -7.23
N MET A 13 16.33 -4.49 -6.29
CA MET A 13 17.50 -3.63 -6.49
C MET A 13 18.79 -4.45 -6.32
N ARG A 14 18.83 -5.31 -5.30
CA ARG A 14 19.88 -6.31 -5.11
C ARG A 14 19.22 -7.61 -4.67
N LYS A 15 19.29 -8.65 -5.50
CA LYS A 15 18.64 -9.94 -5.23
C LYS A 15 19.01 -10.44 -3.83
N ASN A 16 18.00 -10.86 -3.06
CA ASN A 16 18.08 -11.38 -1.69
C ASN A 16 18.58 -10.40 -0.62
N LEU A 17 18.80 -9.13 -0.95
CA LEU A 17 19.34 -8.14 -0.01
C LEU A 17 18.49 -6.87 0.06
N PHE A 18 18.01 -6.36 -1.06
CA PHE A 18 17.27 -5.11 -1.11
C PHE A 18 16.17 -5.16 -2.16
N TYR A 19 14.93 -4.97 -1.70
CA TYR A 19 13.75 -4.85 -2.54
C TYR A 19 12.99 -3.57 -2.21
N LEU A 20 12.45 -2.96 -3.25
CA LEU A 20 11.55 -1.83 -3.17
C LEU A 20 10.18 -2.25 -3.70
N THR A 21 9.13 -1.99 -2.94
CA THR A 21 7.75 -2.27 -3.36
C THR A 21 6.96 -0.97 -3.37
N PHE A 22 6.36 -0.66 -4.51
CA PHE A 22 5.39 0.42 -4.64
C PHE A 22 3.99 -0.16 -4.49
N ASP A 23 3.15 0.54 -3.73
CA ASP A 23 1.84 0.07 -3.32
C ASP A 23 0.83 1.20 -3.48
N TYR A 24 -0.27 0.90 -4.16
CA TYR A 24 -1.42 1.79 -4.27
C TYR A 24 -2.67 1.09 -3.77
N GLN A 25 -3.42 1.74 -2.87
CA GLN A 25 -4.63 1.17 -2.29
C GLN A 25 -5.80 2.14 -2.39
N ILE A 26 -6.97 1.59 -2.70
CA ILE A 26 -8.25 2.29 -2.62
C ILE A 26 -9.07 1.59 -1.54
N ILE A 27 -9.40 2.31 -0.46
CA ILE A 27 -10.16 1.80 0.67
C ILE A 27 -11.57 2.39 0.63
N LEU A 28 -12.57 1.53 0.48
CA LEU A 28 -14.00 1.86 0.55
C LEU A 28 -14.49 1.69 1.98
N ASN A 29 -15.13 2.75 2.50
CA ASN A 29 -15.72 2.81 3.85
C ASN A 29 -14.71 2.55 5.00
N PRO A 30 -13.62 3.33 5.09
CA PRO A 30 -12.67 3.19 6.21
C PRO A 30 -13.35 3.54 7.55
N GLY A 31 -13.16 2.68 8.55
CA GLY A 31 -13.84 2.79 9.85
C GLY A 31 -13.46 4.01 10.71
N TYR A 32 -12.38 4.72 10.36
CA TYR A 32 -11.85 5.88 11.08
C TYR A 32 -12.19 7.24 10.43
N ASN A 33 -12.92 7.25 9.31
CA ASN A 33 -13.36 8.47 8.63
C ASN A 33 -14.87 8.69 8.78
N ARG A 34 -15.33 8.87 10.03
CA ARG A 34 -16.76 9.14 10.30
C ARG A 34 -17.28 10.39 9.58
N ASP A 35 -16.40 11.38 9.35
CA ASP A 35 -16.78 12.69 8.81
C ASP A 35 -16.37 12.92 7.33
N ARG A 36 -15.62 12.00 6.74
CA ARG A 36 -15.17 12.10 5.32
C ARG A 36 -15.91 11.07 4.47
N ARG A 37 -16.80 11.54 3.60
CA ARG A 37 -17.57 10.71 2.66
C ARG A 37 -16.71 10.41 1.43
N GLY A 38 -16.23 9.17 1.30
CA GLY A 38 -15.66 8.69 0.04
C GLY A 38 -14.53 7.66 0.20
N PRO A 39 -14.09 7.08 -0.93
CA PRO A 39 -12.91 6.22 -0.96
C PRO A 39 -11.65 6.97 -0.50
N VAL A 40 -10.76 6.26 0.20
CA VAL A 40 -9.43 6.78 0.57
C VAL A 40 -8.38 6.18 -0.33
N HIS A 41 -7.56 7.03 -0.93
CA HIS A 41 -6.41 6.64 -1.74
C HIS A 41 -5.15 6.65 -0.87
N VAL A 42 -4.42 5.54 -0.83
CA VAL A 42 -3.17 5.40 -0.09
C VAL A 42 -2.06 5.04 -1.05
N LEU A 43 -1.09 5.94 -1.19
CA LEU A 43 0.17 5.69 -1.90
C LEU A 43 1.25 5.35 -0.88
N SER A 44 1.98 4.26 -1.10
CA SER A 44 3.05 3.84 -0.19
C SER A 44 4.23 3.22 -0.93
N VAL A 45 5.40 3.34 -0.30
CA VAL A 45 6.65 2.70 -0.71
C VAL A 45 7.14 1.87 0.46
N ARG A 46 7.52 0.61 0.20
CA ARG A 46 7.98 -0.34 1.21
C ARG A 46 9.35 -0.85 0.83
N THR A 47 10.28 -0.75 1.77
CA THR A 47 11.65 -1.20 1.62
C THR A 47 11.84 -2.49 2.40
N HIS A 48 12.37 -3.53 1.76
CA HIS A 48 12.81 -4.76 2.42
C HIS A 48 14.32 -4.89 2.29
N VAL A 49 15.02 -4.80 3.41
CA VAL A 49 16.48 -4.93 3.50
C VAL A 49 16.79 -6.11 4.39
N ARG A 50 17.64 -7.02 3.92
CA ARG A 50 18.27 -8.05 4.75
C ARG A 50 19.59 -7.50 5.27
N ILE A 51 19.73 -7.46 6.59
CA ILE A 51 20.94 -7.05 7.33
C ILE A 51 21.62 -8.32 7.82
#